data_AF-A0A538EUJ7-F1
#
_entry.id   AF-A0A538EUJ7-F1
#
_cell.length_a   1.000
_cell.length_b   1.000
_cell.length_c   1.000
_cell.angle_alpha   90.00
_cell.angle_beta   90.00
_cell.angle_gamma   90.00
#
_symmetry.space_group_name_H-M   'P 1'
#
loop_
_entity.id
_entity.type
_entity.pdbx_description
1 polymer ?
#
loop_
_entity_poly.entity_id
_entity_poly.type
_entity_poly.pdbx_seq_one_letter_code
_entity_poly.pdbx_strand_id
1 'polypeptide(L)'
;MNASEARRQRREEERTERRRSERLAEKAERDAEEEREAERAEARRRQAAREEAEATAAEESARERRAQRLAAVRRERAVAARRAQAREERRRVARSERAEGQREQQRRAAASQREVTDRRRQRVQEQRAAERQAEAEQAAGQERRRQQTAEDEAAARSEETRRAREEERRARAREEEQAAQRAAELRTADAARRAEDRRSSEAEAQRREQLLEEQRRELLEERRRREREAEARAERLREAREAKLRGLAQERAAEEADRERAEERRAREARRREAERRAQAQRESRQRERRAGARASEQEVTELPWLRTEDGRVVEWGGEARVLRGVNVVGLDEAAAGETPLLEALALDDRNLEVLTDGWGVSVVRVPFSAGTILGGSPVLDRLDELVGALAGSNVYALLALRPPEGLPDQGTHDVWTLLADRYQAQPGALFEPYAAEAPLGDDWPEAALELVRTIRSIHQSSLLLLPGADLEGLALAVPNLVYTLRDTSGSRPRLDERFAAFARSNPVLVSEWANEGPDLGRSAIANAGLFERLDIGWCACNWNAPPRLVAEPSLHRFAETRFGLIVRRALAAPVRPALSPYY
;
A
#
# COMPACT_ATOMS: atom_id res chain seq x y z
N MET A 1 81.17 13.05 -72.65
CA MET A 1 79.95 12.92 -71.84
C MET A 1 79.90 14.07 -70.85
N ASN A 2 78.80 14.81 -70.84
CA ASN A 2 78.69 16.07 -70.10
C ASN A 2 78.48 15.80 -68.60
N ALA A 3 79.22 16.48 -67.74
CA ALA A 3 79.06 16.40 -66.27
C ALA A 3 77.62 16.69 -65.78
N SER A 4 76.81 17.34 -66.63
CA SER A 4 75.38 17.56 -66.45
C SER A 4 74.55 16.27 -66.48
N GLU A 5 74.84 15.34 -67.40
CA GLU A 5 74.09 14.09 -67.56
C GLU A 5 74.33 13.13 -66.38
N ALA A 6 75.57 13.03 -65.92
CA ALA A 6 75.91 12.21 -64.75
C ALA A 6 75.25 12.75 -63.45
N ARG A 7 75.10 14.07 -63.31
CA ARG A 7 74.37 14.67 -62.18
C ARG A 7 72.87 14.44 -62.28
N ARG A 8 72.31 14.40 -63.49
CA ARG A 8 70.89 14.10 -63.72
C ARG A 8 70.59 12.63 -63.41
N GLN A 9 71.42 11.69 -63.86
CA GLN A 9 71.27 10.27 -63.56
C GLN A 9 71.33 9.99 -62.06
N ARG A 10 72.31 10.55 -61.33
CA ARG A 10 72.37 10.40 -59.86
C ARG A 10 71.13 10.93 -59.14
N ARG A 11 70.58 12.07 -59.59
CA ARG A 11 69.33 12.62 -59.01
C ARG A 11 68.11 11.77 -59.35
N GLU A 12 68.07 11.14 -60.51
CA GLU A 12 66.99 10.22 -60.89
C GLU A 12 67.09 8.92 -60.07
N GLU A 13 68.27 8.35 -59.90
CA GLU A 13 68.52 7.18 -59.04
C GLU A 13 68.11 7.46 -57.58
N GLU A 14 68.56 8.59 -57.01
CA GLU A 14 68.21 8.99 -55.63
C GLU A 14 66.69 9.20 -55.46
N ARG A 15 66.00 9.73 -56.48
CA ARG A 15 64.53 9.85 -56.48
C ARG A 15 63.85 8.48 -56.57
N THR A 16 64.38 7.54 -57.34
CA THR A 16 63.81 6.20 -57.43
C THR A 16 64.02 5.41 -56.14
N GLU A 17 65.17 5.54 -55.50
CA GLU A 17 65.48 4.91 -54.23
C GLU A 17 64.59 5.46 -53.11
N ARG A 18 64.43 6.79 -53.05
CA ARG A 18 63.51 7.44 -52.10
C ARG A 18 62.05 7.01 -52.29
N ARG A 19 61.57 6.90 -53.53
CA ARG A 19 60.22 6.38 -53.81
C ARG A 19 60.06 4.91 -53.39
N ARG A 20 61.12 4.11 -53.52
CA ARG A 20 61.12 2.71 -53.08
C ARG A 20 61.10 2.61 -51.56
N SER A 21 61.87 3.45 -50.85
CA SER A 21 61.84 3.50 -49.39
C SER A 21 60.50 4.01 -48.85
N GLU A 22 59.92 5.04 -49.48
CA GLU A 22 58.60 5.57 -49.11
C GLU A 22 57.50 4.50 -49.29
N ARG A 23 57.50 3.74 -50.40
CA ARG A 23 56.55 2.64 -50.62
C ARG A 23 56.71 1.49 -49.62
N LEU A 24 57.94 1.18 -49.21
CA LEU A 24 58.19 0.15 -48.19
C LEU A 24 57.73 0.61 -46.81
N ALA A 25 57.93 1.89 -46.47
CA ALA A 25 57.45 2.47 -45.22
C ALA A 25 55.92 2.52 -45.18
N GLU A 26 55.26 2.97 -46.26
CA GLU A 26 53.81 3.00 -46.37
C GLU A 26 53.21 1.59 -46.26
N LYS A 27 53.84 0.59 -46.90
CA LYS A 27 53.42 -0.81 -46.76
C LYS A 27 53.54 -1.30 -45.32
N ALA A 28 54.66 -1.03 -44.65
CA ALA A 28 54.86 -1.44 -43.26
C ALA A 28 53.87 -0.76 -42.30
N GLU A 29 53.48 0.50 -42.57
CA GLU A 29 52.46 1.20 -41.80
C GLU A 29 51.07 0.58 -41.98
N ARG A 30 50.70 0.23 -43.22
CA ARG A 30 49.44 -0.48 -43.51
C ARG A 30 49.39 -1.85 -42.85
N ASP A 31 50.45 -2.65 -42.97
CA ASP A 31 50.53 -3.98 -42.35
C ASP A 31 50.39 -3.87 -40.81
N ALA A 32 50.99 -2.84 -40.19
CA ALA A 32 50.86 -2.59 -38.75
C ALA A 32 49.48 -2.07 -38.34
N GLU A 33 48.79 -1.33 -39.20
CA GLU A 33 47.41 -0.90 -38.96
C GLU A 33 46.43 -2.07 -39.05
N GLU A 34 46.58 -2.94 -40.06
CA GLU A 34 45.80 -4.17 -40.21
C GLU A 34 45.96 -5.10 -39.00
N GLU A 35 47.17 -5.27 -38.48
CA GLU A 35 47.43 -6.09 -37.28
C GLU A 35 46.72 -5.51 -36.05
N ARG A 36 46.77 -4.18 -35.84
CA ARG A 36 46.05 -3.52 -34.75
C ARG A 36 44.54 -3.62 -34.89
N GLU A 37 44.01 -3.59 -36.12
CA GLU A 37 42.58 -3.75 -36.36
C GLU A 37 42.15 -5.18 -36.08
N ALA A 38 42.95 -6.18 -36.48
CA ALA A 38 42.71 -7.58 -36.17
C ALA A 38 42.70 -7.85 -34.65
N GLU A 39 43.66 -7.29 -33.91
CA GLU A 39 43.68 -7.40 -32.44
C GLU A 39 42.44 -6.77 -31.79
N ARG A 40 42.00 -5.59 -32.26
CA ARG A 40 40.77 -4.94 -31.77
C ARG A 40 39.54 -5.78 -32.10
N ALA A 41 39.48 -6.38 -33.29
CA ALA A 41 38.38 -7.24 -33.68
C ALA A 41 38.32 -8.50 -32.81
N GLU A 42 39.47 -9.12 -32.50
CA GLU A 42 39.53 -10.27 -31.59
C GLU A 42 39.13 -9.88 -30.16
N ALA A 43 39.60 -8.74 -29.65
CA ALA A 43 39.20 -8.24 -28.34
C ALA A 43 37.68 -8.01 -28.24
N ARG A 44 37.05 -7.46 -29.28
CA ARG A 44 35.59 -7.30 -29.34
C ARG A 44 34.87 -8.64 -29.34
N ARG A 45 35.37 -9.65 -30.07
CA ARG A 45 34.78 -11.01 -30.05
C ARG A 45 34.87 -11.65 -28.67
N ARG A 46 36.01 -11.51 -27.98
CA ARG A 46 36.18 -12.02 -26.61
C ARG A 46 35.27 -11.30 -25.61
N GLN A 47 35.08 -9.99 -25.77
CA GLN A 47 34.16 -9.23 -24.93
C GLN A 47 32.70 -9.66 -25.17
N ALA A 48 32.27 -9.75 -26.43
CA ALA A 48 30.92 -10.21 -26.78
C ALA A 48 30.62 -11.62 -26.22
N ALA A 49 31.58 -12.55 -26.31
CA ALA A 49 31.42 -13.89 -25.76
C ALA A 49 31.30 -13.89 -24.21
N ARG A 50 31.98 -12.97 -23.52
CA ARG A 50 31.83 -12.81 -22.06
C ARG A 50 30.47 -12.24 -21.69
N GLU A 51 30.02 -11.22 -22.42
CA GLU A 51 28.70 -10.60 -22.20
C GLU A 51 27.57 -11.61 -22.46
N GLU A 52 27.68 -12.46 -23.48
CA GLU A 52 26.72 -13.54 -23.76
C GLU A 52 26.70 -14.62 -22.67
N ALA A 53 27.88 -15.01 -22.16
CA ALA A 53 27.98 -15.96 -21.05
C ALA A 53 27.39 -15.39 -19.75
N GLU A 54 27.66 -14.11 -19.44
CA GLU A 54 27.08 -13.42 -18.28
C GLU A 54 25.56 -13.27 -18.41
N ALA A 55 25.05 -12.95 -19.61
CA ALA A 55 23.62 -12.86 -19.87
C ALA A 55 22.91 -14.21 -19.66
N THR A 56 23.52 -15.30 -20.13
CA THR A 56 22.99 -16.66 -19.97
C THR A 56 22.97 -17.07 -18.49
N ALA A 57 24.04 -16.82 -17.74
CA ALA A 57 24.11 -17.09 -16.30
C ALA A 57 23.09 -16.25 -15.50
N ALA A 58 22.87 -15.00 -15.91
CA ALA A 58 21.86 -14.13 -15.31
C ALA A 58 20.44 -14.64 -15.58
N GLU A 59 20.17 -15.17 -16.78
CA GLU A 59 18.88 -15.75 -17.14
C GLU A 59 18.61 -17.04 -16.33
N GLU A 60 19.58 -17.94 -16.22
CA GLU A 60 19.47 -19.15 -15.40
C GLU A 60 19.18 -18.81 -13.93
N SER A 61 19.94 -17.86 -13.37
CA SER A 61 19.72 -17.37 -12.01
C SER A 61 18.31 -16.76 -11.83
N ALA A 62 17.79 -16.08 -12.87
CA ALA A 62 16.43 -15.55 -12.84
C ALA A 62 15.36 -16.65 -12.90
N ARG A 63 15.59 -17.70 -13.70
CA ARG A 63 14.71 -18.88 -13.77
C ARG A 63 14.67 -19.62 -12.43
N GLU A 64 15.81 -19.82 -11.77
CA GLU A 64 15.88 -20.42 -10.44
C GLU A 64 15.13 -19.60 -9.39
N ARG A 65 15.35 -18.27 -9.34
CA ARG A 65 14.62 -17.38 -8.42
C ARG A 65 13.11 -17.43 -8.65
N ARG A 66 12.65 -17.50 -9.90
CA ARG A 66 11.23 -17.67 -10.24
C ARG A 66 10.69 -19.02 -9.75
N ALA A 67 11.44 -20.11 -9.95
CA ALA A 67 11.06 -21.43 -9.45
C ALA A 67 10.97 -21.48 -7.92
N GLN A 68 11.94 -20.88 -7.21
CA GLN A 68 11.94 -20.77 -5.75
C GLN A 68 10.74 -19.96 -5.23
N ARG A 69 10.41 -18.83 -5.87
CA ARG A 69 9.22 -18.02 -5.53
C ARG A 69 7.92 -18.81 -5.73
N LEU A 70 7.78 -19.52 -6.84
CA LEU A 70 6.61 -20.37 -7.09
C LEU A 70 6.50 -21.51 -6.05
N ALA A 71 7.61 -22.13 -5.66
CA ALA A 71 7.65 -23.13 -4.61
C ALA A 71 7.27 -22.56 -3.23
N ALA A 72 7.68 -21.33 -2.91
CA ALA A 72 7.26 -20.63 -1.69
C ALA A 72 5.76 -20.36 -1.68
N VAL A 73 5.19 -19.82 -2.78
CA VAL A 73 3.75 -19.57 -2.91
C VAL A 73 2.93 -20.86 -2.79
N ARG A 74 3.40 -21.97 -3.38
CA ARG A 74 2.75 -23.29 -3.23
C ARG A 74 2.74 -23.77 -1.77
N ARG A 75 3.84 -23.58 -1.04
CA ARG A 75 3.94 -23.91 0.40
C ARG A 75 2.99 -23.06 1.24
N GLU A 76 2.92 -21.75 0.98
CA GLU A 76 1.98 -20.87 1.69
C GLU A 76 0.52 -21.24 1.43
N ARG A 77 0.16 -21.53 0.18
CA ARG A 77 -1.19 -22.00 -0.17
C ARG A 77 -1.53 -23.32 0.54
N ALA A 78 -0.60 -24.26 0.61
CA ALA A 78 -0.81 -25.52 1.34
C ALA A 78 -1.02 -25.29 2.86
N VAL A 79 -0.26 -24.38 3.47
CA VAL A 79 -0.43 -24.01 4.88
C VAL A 79 -1.78 -23.31 5.10
N ALA A 80 -2.19 -22.41 4.21
CA ALA A 80 -3.47 -21.73 4.26
C ALA A 80 -4.65 -22.72 4.14
N ALA A 81 -4.55 -23.68 3.20
CA ALA A 81 -5.55 -24.74 3.04
C ALA A 81 -5.70 -25.61 4.30
N ARG A 82 -4.57 -26.02 4.92
CA ARG A 82 -4.60 -26.75 6.21
C ARG A 82 -5.24 -25.94 7.33
N ARG A 83 -4.96 -24.63 7.41
CA ARG A 83 -5.60 -23.73 8.38
C ARG A 83 -7.10 -23.60 8.14
N ALA A 84 -7.54 -23.55 6.89
CA ALA A 84 -8.95 -23.49 6.54
C ALA A 84 -9.67 -24.80 6.94
N GLN A 85 -9.10 -25.96 6.61
CA GLN A 85 -9.63 -27.26 7.03
C GLN A 85 -9.74 -27.38 8.56
N ALA A 86 -8.69 -27.00 9.29
CA ALA A 86 -8.72 -27.03 10.76
C ALA A 86 -9.79 -26.09 11.35
N ARG A 87 -10.06 -24.94 10.72
CA ARG A 87 -11.14 -24.02 11.14
C ARG A 87 -12.52 -24.63 10.87
N GLU A 88 -12.70 -25.30 9.73
CA GLU A 88 -13.94 -25.97 9.39
C GLU A 88 -14.24 -27.15 10.33
N GLU A 89 -13.22 -27.94 10.65
CA GLU A 89 -13.33 -29.05 11.61
C GLU A 89 -13.72 -28.54 13.00
N ARG A 90 -13.09 -27.46 13.49
CA ARG A 90 -13.49 -26.81 14.76
C ARG A 90 -14.93 -26.32 14.73
N ARG A 91 -15.39 -25.75 13.60
CA ARG A 91 -16.79 -25.33 13.44
C ARG A 91 -17.74 -26.52 13.47
N ARG A 92 -17.34 -27.66 12.88
CA ARG A 92 -18.13 -28.90 12.90
C ARG A 92 -18.25 -29.46 14.31
N VAL A 93 -17.14 -29.53 15.06
CA VAL A 93 -17.14 -29.96 16.46
C VAL A 93 -18.02 -29.04 17.32
N ALA A 94 -17.83 -27.72 17.23
CA ALA A 94 -18.64 -26.76 18.00
C ALA A 94 -20.15 -26.83 17.66
N ARG A 95 -20.51 -27.13 16.40
CA ARG A 95 -21.92 -27.37 16.03
C ARG A 95 -22.46 -28.66 16.64
N SER A 96 -21.65 -29.73 16.68
CA SER A 96 -22.02 -30.99 17.32
C SER A 96 -22.24 -30.80 18.81
N GLU A 97 -21.31 -30.14 19.51
CA GLU A 97 -21.41 -29.85 20.95
C GLU A 97 -22.65 -29.00 21.28
N ARG A 98 -22.95 -27.98 20.46
CA ARG A 98 -24.18 -27.18 20.63
C ARG A 98 -25.44 -28.03 20.42
N ALA A 99 -25.46 -28.91 19.42
CA ALA A 99 -26.60 -29.78 19.17
C ALA A 99 -26.80 -30.80 20.31
N GLU A 100 -25.71 -31.35 20.87
CA GLU A 100 -25.76 -32.22 22.05
C GLU A 100 -26.25 -31.47 23.29
N GLY A 101 -25.72 -30.27 23.55
CA GLY A 101 -26.17 -29.42 24.65
C GLY A 101 -27.66 -29.05 24.55
N GLN A 102 -28.15 -28.76 23.34
CA GLN A 102 -29.59 -28.52 23.10
C GLN A 102 -30.42 -29.78 23.37
N ARG A 103 -29.97 -30.96 22.92
CA ARG A 103 -30.66 -32.24 23.21
C ARG A 103 -30.69 -32.53 24.71
N GLU A 104 -29.61 -32.24 25.42
CA GLU A 104 -29.56 -32.43 26.87
C GLU A 104 -30.48 -31.45 27.61
N GLN A 105 -30.51 -30.17 27.21
CA GLN A 105 -31.47 -29.20 27.74
C GLN A 105 -32.92 -29.61 27.48
N GLN A 106 -33.23 -30.09 26.27
CA GLN A 106 -34.56 -30.62 25.94
C GLN A 106 -34.92 -31.84 26.79
N ARG A 107 -33.98 -32.76 27.05
CA ARG A 107 -34.18 -33.90 27.94
C ARG A 107 -34.44 -33.46 29.39
N ARG A 108 -33.69 -32.48 29.90
CA ARG A 108 -33.90 -31.91 31.24
C ARG A 108 -35.25 -31.20 31.35
N ALA A 109 -35.65 -30.43 30.33
CA ALA A 109 -36.95 -29.78 30.27
C ALA A 109 -38.11 -30.79 30.18
N ALA A 110 -37.95 -31.85 29.40
CA ALA A 110 -38.93 -32.93 29.33
C ALA A 110 -39.04 -33.70 30.66
N ALA A 111 -37.91 -33.93 31.35
CA ALA A 111 -37.90 -34.55 32.67
C ALA A 111 -38.60 -33.68 33.72
N SER A 112 -38.33 -32.37 33.74
CA SER A 112 -39.00 -31.44 34.67
C SER A 112 -40.50 -31.30 34.39
N GLN A 113 -40.91 -31.29 33.12
CA GLN A 113 -42.34 -31.31 32.76
C GLN A 113 -43.03 -32.59 33.22
N ARG A 114 -42.38 -33.76 33.09
CA ARG A 114 -42.89 -35.03 33.62
C ARG A 114 -43.04 -34.98 35.13
N GLU A 115 -42.03 -34.46 35.84
CA GLU A 115 -42.09 -34.33 37.30
C GLU A 115 -43.23 -33.40 37.77
N VAL A 116 -43.48 -32.30 37.04
CA VAL A 116 -44.61 -31.40 37.31
C VAL A 116 -45.95 -32.08 37.03
N THR A 117 -46.06 -32.87 35.94
CA THR A 117 -47.29 -33.61 35.64
C THR A 117 -47.55 -34.74 36.63
N ASP A 118 -46.51 -35.43 37.09
CA ASP A 118 -46.61 -36.50 38.08
C ASP A 118 -46.98 -35.93 39.46
N ARG A 119 -46.40 -34.80 39.89
CA ARG A 119 -46.82 -34.08 41.11
C ARG A 119 -48.27 -33.60 41.01
N ARG A 120 -48.72 -33.14 39.84
CA ARG A 120 -50.12 -32.74 39.63
C ARG A 120 -51.07 -33.94 39.69
N ARG A 121 -50.67 -35.09 39.13
CA ARG A 121 -51.43 -36.35 39.23
C ARG A 121 -51.49 -36.87 40.66
N GLN A 122 -50.38 -36.81 41.41
CA GLN A 122 -50.35 -37.16 42.83
C GLN A 122 -51.30 -36.26 43.63
N ARG A 123 -51.27 -34.94 43.44
CA ARG A 123 -52.21 -34.03 44.13
C ARG A 123 -53.68 -34.32 43.80
N VAL A 124 -53.99 -34.65 42.54
CA VAL A 124 -55.36 -35.03 42.14
C VAL A 124 -55.76 -36.39 42.75
N GLN A 125 -54.82 -37.33 42.86
CA GLN A 125 -55.08 -38.61 43.53
C GLN A 125 -55.24 -38.45 45.04
N GLU A 126 -54.43 -37.62 45.68
CA GLU A 126 -54.54 -37.26 47.10
C GLU A 126 -55.86 -36.53 47.38
N GLN A 127 -56.28 -35.60 46.52
CA GLN A 127 -57.59 -34.95 46.64
C GLN A 127 -58.74 -35.95 46.49
N ARG A 128 -58.68 -36.88 45.52
CA ARG A 128 -59.69 -37.94 45.36
C ARG A 128 -59.65 -39.00 46.46
N ALA A 129 -58.53 -39.18 47.13
CA ALA A 129 -58.42 -40.05 48.29
C ALA A 129 -59.02 -39.35 49.53
N ALA A 130 -58.73 -38.06 49.72
CA ALA A 130 -59.29 -37.23 50.78
C ALA A 130 -60.81 -37.05 50.62
N GLU A 131 -61.33 -36.84 49.40
CA GLU A 131 -62.77 -36.81 49.13
C GLU A 131 -63.45 -38.14 49.45
N ARG A 132 -62.84 -39.27 49.07
CA ARG A 132 -63.36 -40.60 49.43
C ARG A 132 -63.30 -40.89 50.93
N GLN A 133 -62.31 -40.35 51.63
CA GLN A 133 -62.22 -40.42 53.09
C GLN A 133 -63.30 -39.57 53.76
N ALA A 134 -63.55 -38.37 53.24
CA ALA A 134 -64.62 -37.48 53.71
C ALA A 134 -66.02 -38.05 53.41
N GLU A 135 -66.25 -38.68 52.25
CA GLU A 135 -67.49 -39.40 51.94
C GLU A 135 -67.67 -40.63 52.84
N ALA A 136 -66.62 -41.38 53.15
CA ALA A 136 -66.68 -42.51 54.08
C ALA A 136 -66.96 -42.07 55.52
N GLU A 137 -66.41 -40.94 55.96
CA GLU A 137 -66.69 -40.35 57.27
C GLU A 137 -68.12 -39.76 57.35
N GLN A 138 -68.63 -39.19 56.25
CA GLN A 138 -70.03 -38.75 56.16
C GLN A 138 -71.02 -39.93 56.12
N ALA A 139 -70.66 -41.04 55.48
CA ALA A 139 -71.46 -42.28 55.49
C ALA A 139 -71.49 -42.93 56.89
N ALA A 140 -70.34 -43.01 57.58
CA ALA A 140 -70.25 -43.53 58.95
C ALA A 140 -70.94 -42.61 59.98
N GLY A 141 -70.99 -41.30 59.73
CA GLY A 141 -71.73 -40.33 60.54
C GLY A 141 -73.25 -40.40 60.38
N GLN A 142 -73.75 -40.84 59.21
CA GLN A 142 -75.19 -41.04 58.97
C GLN A 142 -75.71 -42.38 59.51
N GLU A 143 -74.86 -43.40 59.64
CA GLU A 143 -75.23 -44.69 60.23
C GLU A 143 -75.25 -44.63 61.77
N ARG A 144 -74.33 -43.87 62.39
CA ARG A 144 -74.35 -43.61 63.86
C ARG A 144 -75.51 -42.72 64.31
N ARG A 145 -76.04 -41.86 63.45
CA ARG A 145 -77.23 -41.03 63.73
C ARG A 145 -78.56 -41.77 63.51
N ARG A 146 -78.55 -42.98 62.93
CA ARG A 146 -79.74 -43.84 62.78
C ARG A 146 -79.85 -44.94 63.85
N GLN A 147 -78.79 -45.21 64.60
CA GLN A 147 -78.80 -46.16 65.73
C GLN A 147 -78.96 -45.47 67.10
N GLN A 148 -78.92 -44.14 67.18
CA GLN A 148 -79.10 -43.37 68.42
C GLN A 148 -80.53 -42.83 68.66
N THR A 149 -81.51 -43.23 67.86
CA THR A 149 -82.93 -42.85 68.02
C THR A 149 -83.87 -44.05 68.20
N ALA A 150 -83.33 -45.23 68.57
CA ALA A 150 -84.11 -46.44 68.88
C ALA A 150 -83.74 -47.11 70.23
N GLU A 151 -82.85 -46.51 71.03
CA GLU A 151 -82.39 -47.08 72.32
C GLU A 151 -82.77 -46.19 73.54
N ASP A 152 -83.78 -45.33 73.41
CA ASP A 152 -84.31 -44.49 74.51
C ASP A 152 -85.68 -44.94 75.05
N GLU A 153 -86.12 -46.18 74.79
CA GLU A 153 -87.40 -46.73 75.32
C GLU A 153 -87.30 -48.05 76.11
N ALA A 154 -86.10 -48.51 76.50
CA ALA A 154 -85.96 -49.77 77.25
C ALA A 154 -85.06 -49.69 78.49
N ALA A 155 -84.99 -48.52 79.15
CA ALA A 155 -84.29 -48.35 80.43
C ALA A 155 -85.27 -48.42 81.63
N ALA A 156 -86.01 -49.53 81.75
CA ALA A 156 -86.69 -49.90 82.98
C ALA A 156 -86.96 -51.41 83.02
N ARG A 157 -85.94 -52.18 83.47
CA ARG A 157 -85.99 -53.51 84.15
C ARG A 157 -84.78 -54.37 83.78
N SER A 158 -83.79 -54.45 84.64
CA SER A 158 -83.47 -55.70 85.37
C SER A 158 -82.13 -55.53 86.10
N GLU A 159 -82.22 -55.65 87.41
CA GLU A 159 -81.12 -55.48 88.37
C GLU A 159 -80.36 -56.80 88.59
N GLU A 160 -80.32 -57.69 87.59
CA GLU A 160 -79.83 -59.07 87.74
C GLU A 160 -78.70 -59.46 86.78
N THR A 161 -78.21 -58.54 85.94
CA THR A 161 -77.06 -58.76 85.02
C THR A 161 -75.77 -58.04 85.43
N ARG A 162 -75.74 -57.44 86.62
CA ARG A 162 -74.56 -56.70 87.11
C ARG A 162 -73.42 -57.60 87.61
N ARG A 163 -73.71 -58.86 87.99
CA ARG A 163 -72.70 -59.76 88.57
C ARG A 163 -71.94 -60.63 87.54
N ALA A 164 -72.46 -60.80 86.32
CA ALA A 164 -71.76 -61.54 85.26
C ALA A 164 -70.74 -60.68 84.47
N ARG A 165 -70.93 -59.35 84.44
CA ARG A 165 -70.06 -58.42 83.66
C ARG A 165 -68.77 -58.02 84.37
N GLU A 166 -68.63 -58.29 85.68
CA GLU A 166 -67.40 -58.00 86.43
C GLU A 166 -66.31 -59.08 86.25
N GLU A 167 -66.67 -60.33 85.99
CA GLU A 167 -65.69 -61.39 85.70
C GLU A 167 -65.15 -61.29 84.26
N GLU A 168 -65.98 -60.93 83.28
CA GLU A 168 -65.55 -60.72 81.89
C GLU A 168 -64.61 -59.51 81.74
N ARG A 169 -64.81 -58.46 82.56
CA ARG A 169 -63.90 -57.29 82.60
C ARG A 169 -62.52 -57.61 83.16
N ARG A 170 -62.42 -58.54 84.11
CA ARG A 170 -61.12 -58.95 84.69
C ARG A 170 -60.33 -59.88 83.76
N ALA A 171 -61.01 -60.68 82.93
CA ALA A 171 -60.37 -61.49 81.89
C ALA A 171 -59.82 -60.62 80.73
N ARG A 172 -60.62 -59.67 80.23
CA ARG A 172 -60.19 -58.76 79.15
C ARG A 172 -59.05 -57.83 79.55
N ALA A 173 -59.03 -57.36 80.80
CA ALA A 173 -57.94 -56.51 81.29
C ALA A 173 -56.57 -57.23 81.30
N ARG A 174 -56.54 -58.55 81.56
CA ARG A 174 -55.29 -59.34 81.56
C ARG A 174 -54.81 -59.67 80.14
N GLU A 175 -55.72 -59.88 79.19
CA GLU A 175 -55.35 -60.07 77.78
C GLU A 175 -54.85 -58.77 77.13
N GLU A 176 -55.46 -57.62 77.45
CA GLU A 176 -54.99 -56.31 76.98
C GLU A 176 -53.61 -55.96 77.54
N GLU A 177 -53.32 -56.30 78.80
CA GLU A 177 -52.00 -56.06 79.40
C GLU A 177 -50.91 -56.96 78.76
N GLN A 178 -51.21 -58.23 78.48
CA GLN A 178 -50.30 -59.13 77.76
C GLN A 178 -50.15 -58.79 76.27
N ALA A 179 -51.17 -58.20 75.64
CA ALA A 179 -51.09 -57.70 74.26
C ALA A 179 -50.28 -56.40 74.20
N ALA A 180 -50.43 -55.51 75.18
CA ALA A 180 -49.66 -54.27 75.30
C ALA A 180 -48.17 -54.54 75.53
N GLN A 181 -47.82 -55.54 76.37
CA GLN A 181 -46.43 -55.95 76.57
C GLN A 181 -45.81 -56.53 75.31
N ARG A 182 -46.49 -57.44 74.60
CA ARG A 182 -46.01 -57.99 73.31
C ARG A 182 -45.89 -56.93 72.21
N ALA A 183 -46.80 -55.95 72.18
CA ALA A 183 -46.72 -54.82 71.25
C ALA A 183 -45.56 -53.87 71.58
N ALA A 184 -45.23 -53.68 72.87
CA ALA A 184 -44.09 -52.88 73.30
C ALA A 184 -42.76 -53.55 72.93
N GLU A 185 -42.65 -54.87 73.12
CA GLU A 185 -41.47 -55.66 72.73
C GLU A 185 -41.25 -55.70 71.22
N LEU A 186 -42.32 -55.82 70.43
CA LEU A 186 -42.23 -55.73 68.97
C LEU A 186 -41.79 -54.35 68.50
N ARG A 187 -42.26 -53.28 69.15
CA ARG A 187 -41.85 -51.89 68.82
C ARG A 187 -40.39 -51.62 69.16
N THR A 188 -39.88 -52.15 70.28
CA THR A 188 -38.46 -52.01 70.63
C THR A 188 -37.57 -52.83 69.71
N ALA A 189 -37.98 -54.04 69.31
CA ALA A 189 -37.27 -54.86 68.32
C ALA A 189 -37.24 -54.20 66.93
N ASP A 190 -38.36 -53.64 66.46
CA ASP A 190 -38.43 -52.92 65.18
C ASP A 190 -37.61 -51.62 65.21
N ALA A 191 -37.63 -50.89 66.33
CA ALA A 191 -36.82 -49.69 66.50
C ALA A 191 -35.32 -50.01 66.49
N ALA A 192 -34.91 -51.12 67.09
CA ALA A 192 -33.53 -51.60 67.07
C ALA A 192 -33.08 -51.99 65.65
N ARG A 193 -33.90 -52.75 64.91
CA ARG A 193 -33.62 -53.09 63.49
C ARG A 193 -33.51 -51.84 62.61
N ARG A 194 -34.43 -50.88 62.72
CA ARG A 194 -34.37 -49.63 61.95
C ARG A 194 -33.18 -48.74 62.32
N ALA A 195 -32.64 -48.87 63.53
CA ALA A 195 -31.42 -48.17 63.93
C ALA A 195 -30.18 -48.85 63.34
N GLU A 196 -30.15 -50.18 63.27
CA GLU A 196 -29.08 -50.96 62.65
C GLU A 196 -29.06 -50.80 61.11
N ASP A 197 -30.23 -50.81 60.47
CA ASP A 197 -30.38 -50.53 59.03
C ASP A 197 -29.93 -49.10 58.67
N ARG A 198 -30.20 -48.12 59.55
CA ARG A 198 -29.70 -46.75 59.36
C ARG A 198 -28.18 -46.67 59.47
N ARG A 199 -27.59 -47.33 60.47
CA ARG A 199 -26.12 -47.36 60.64
C ARG A 199 -25.43 -48.07 59.48
N SER A 200 -25.99 -49.17 58.97
CA SER A 200 -25.42 -49.88 57.82
C SER A 200 -25.54 -49.05 56.53
N SER A 201 -26.69 -48.41 56.30
CA SER A 201 -26.90 -47.51 55.15
C SER A 201 -25.98 -46.27 55.20
N GLU A 202 -25.81 -45.66 56.38
CA GLU A 202 -24.88 -44.54 56.57
C GLU A 202 -23.42 -44.97 56.35
N ALA A 203 -23.02 -46.15 56.82
CA ALA A 203 -21.69 -46.70 56.57
C ALA A 203 -21.45 -47.01 55.08
N GLU A 204 -22.44 -47.53 54.37
CA GLU A 204 -22.36 -47.74 52.92
C GLU A 204 -22.31 -46.43 52.15
N ALA A 205 -23.09 -45.41 52.56
CA ALA A 205 -23.05 -44.09 51.97
C ALA A 205 -21.68 -43.43 52.15
N GLN A 206 -21.08 -43.53 53.34
CA GLN A 206 -19.73 -43.03 53.61
C GLN A 206 -18.66 -43.73 52.76
N ARG A 207 -18.76 -45.06 52.59
CA ARG A 207 -17.82 -45.80 51.71
C ARG A 207 -17.95 -45.38 50.25
N ARG A 208 -19.18 -45.14 49.76
CA ARG A 208 -19.41 -44.64 48.39
C ARG A 208 -18.87 -43.23 48.20
N GLU A 209 -19.04 -42.37 49.20
CA GLU A 209 -18.51 -41.00 49.17
C GLU A 209 -16.97 -41.00 49.15
N GLN A 210 -16.32 -41.81 49.98
CA GLN A 210 -14.86 -41.98 49.97
C GLN A 210 -14.33 -42.46 48.61
N LEU A 211 -14.98 -43.46 48.00
CA LEU A 211 -14.61 -43.94 46.66
C LEU A 211 -14.75 -42.85 45.58
N LEU A 212 -15.79 -42.03 45.66
CA LEU A 212 -16.00 -40.91 44.71
C LEU A 212 -14.96 -39.80 44.93
N GLU A 213 -14.56 -39.53 46.18
CA GLU A 213 -13.49 -38.60 46.48
C GLU A 213 -12.13 -39.08 45.97
N GLU A 214 -11.81 -40.37 46.13
CA GLU A 214 -10.60 -40.98 45.58
C GLU A 214 -10.57 -40.89 44.04
N GLN A 215 -11.67 -41.25 43.38
CA GLN A 215 -11.78 -41.12 41.91
C GLN A 215 -11.63 -39.65 41.45
N ARG A 216 -12.18 -38.70 42.20
CA ARG A 216 -12.00 -37.26 41.91
C ARG A 216 -10.55 -36.83 42.07
N ARG A 217 -9.83 -37.32 43.09
CA ARG A 217 -8.42 -37.04 43.30
C ARG A 217 -7.57 -37.61 42.16
N GLU A 218 -7.79 -38.86 41.77
CA GLU A 218 -7.09 -39.48 40.64
C GLU A 218 -7.30 -38.72 39.33
N LEU A 219 -8.53 -38.34 39.00
CA LEU A 219 -8.83 -37.56 37.80
C LEU A 219 -8.16 -36.17 37.81
N LEU A 220 -8.08 -35.52 38.97
CA LEU A 220 -7.39 -34.24 39.12
C LEU A 220 -5.87 -34.39 38.97
N GLU A 221 -5.29 -35.46 39.50
CA GLU A 221 -3.87 -35.77 39.34
C GLU A 221 -3.51 -36.11 37.88
N GLU A 222 -4.34 -36.92 37.21
CA GLU A 222 -4.15 -37.24 35.80
C GLU A 222 -4.28 -35.98 34.93
N ARG A 223 -5.24 -35.11 35.23
CA ARG A 223 -5.38 -33.82 34.55
C ARG A 223 -4.15 -32.94 34.75
N ARG A 224 -3.66 -32.80 35.98
CA ARG A 224 -2.44 -32.02 36.29
C ARG A 224 -1.22 -32.59 35.57
N ARG A 225 -1.11 -33.92 35.47
CA ARG A 225 -0.04 -34.58 34.71
C ARG A 225 -0.12 -34.23 33.23
N ARG A 226 -1.30 -34.32 32.61
CA ARG A 226 -1.50 -33.96 31.20
C ARG A 226 -1.25 -32.48 30.93
N GLU A 227 -1.63 -31.59 31.86
CA GLU A 227 -1.34 -30.16 31.77
C GLU A 227 0.18 -29.89 31.81
N ARG A 228 0.92 -30.51 32.74
CA ARG A 228 2.40 -30.40 32.78
C ARG A 228 3.07 -30.96 31.53
N GLU A 229 2.60 -32.09 31.00
CA GLU A 229 3.13 -32.67 29.76
C GLU A 229 2.84 -31.77 28.55
N ALA A 230 1.67 -31.11 28.51
CA ALA A 230 1.32 -30.15 27.46
C ALA A 230 2.15 -28.86 27.55
N GLU A 231 2.38 -28.34 28.77
CA GLU A 231 3.25 -27.19 29.01
C GLU A 231 4.69 -27.48 28.59
N ALA A 232 5.26 -28.62 28.99
CA ALA A 232 6.61 -29.02 28.58
C ALA A 232 6.74 -29.18 27.05
N ARG A 233 5.70 -29.70 26.37
CA ARG A 233 5.68 -29.76 24.89
C ARG A 233 5.60 -28.37 24.26
N ALA A 234 4.81 -27.46 24.84
CA ALA A 234 4.68 -26.09 24.37
C ALA A 234 6.00 -25.32 24.52
N GLU A 235 6.71 -25.52 25.63
CA GLU A 235 8.02 -24.94 25.90
C GLU A 235 9.07 -25.42 24.89
N ARG A 236 9.19 -26.74 24.67
CA ARG A 236 10.08 -27.30 23.63
C ARG A 236 9.78 -26.75 22.24
N LEU A 237 8.52 -26.52 21.90
CA LEU A 237 8.12 -25.92 20.62
C LEU A 237 8.49 -24.43 20.54
N ARG A 238 8.45 -23.69 21.66
CA ARG A 238 8.91 -22.30 21.71
C ARG A 238 10.43 -22.24 21.55
N GLU A 239 11.17 -23.04 22.28
CA GLU A 239 12.63 -23.14 22.15
C GLU A 239 13.06 -23.52 20.72
N ALA A 240 12.41 -24.51 20.11
CA ALA A 240 12.70 -24.90 18.72
C ALA A 240 12.39 -23.78 17.71
N ARG A 241 11.33 -22.98 17.94
CA ARG A 241 11.01 -21.81 17.11
C ARG A 241 12.02 -20.70 17.29
N GLU A 242 12.43 -20.42 18.52
CA GLU A 242 13.45 -19.42 18.82
C GLU A 242 14.81 -19.79 18.23
N ALA A 243 15.23 -21.06 18.37
CA ALA A 243 16.44 -21.56 17.73
C ALA A 243 16.38 -21.41 16.20
N LYS A 244 15.24 -21.72 15.58
CA LYS A 244 15.04 -21.53 14.14
C LYS A 244 15.08 -20.05 13.73
N LEU A 245 14.48 -19.16 14.51
CA LEU A 245 14.53 -17.72 14.27
C LEU A 245 15.95 -17.16 14.40
N ARG A 246 16.72 -17.62 15.39
CA ARG A 246 18.14 -17.26 15.52
C ARG A 246 18.97 -17.73 14.33
N GLY A 247 18.73 -18.96 13.85
CA GLY A 247 19.38 -19.47 12.63
C GLY A 247 19.07 -18.63 11.40
N LEU A 248 17.80 -18.27 11.17
CA LEU A 248 17.40 -17.40 10.06
C LEU A 248 17.97 -15.97 10.19
N ALA A 249 18.10 -15.45 11.41
CA ALA A 249 18.71 -14.15 11.65
C ALA A 249 20.22 -14.17 11.35
N GLN A 250 20.93 -15.24 11.72
CA GLN A 250 22.34 -15.42 11.39
C GLN A 250 22.56 -15.56 9.88
N GLU A 251 21.70 -16.32 9.19
CA GLU A 251 21.74 -16.47 7.73
C GLU A 251 21.52 -15.13 7.02
N ARG A 252 20.51 -14.35 7.46
CA ARG A 252 20.28 -13.00 6.92
C ARG A 252 21.44 -12.05 7.17
N ALA A 253 22.02 -12.08 8.37
CA ALA A 253 23.18 -11.25 8.69
C ALA A 253 24.40 -11.63 7.84
N ALA A 254 24.60 -12.92 7.55
CA ALA A 254 25.66 -13.38 6.65
C ALA A 254 25.41 -12.93 5.19
N GLU A 255 24.17 -13.07 4.69
CA GLU A 255 23.79 -12.57 3.37
C GLU A 255 23.94 -11.06 3.24
N GLU A 256 23.58 -10.30 4.28
CA GLU A 256 23.70 -8.84 4.33
C GLU A 256 25.18 -8.43 4.34
N ALA A 257 26.02 -9.08 5.14
CA ALA A 257 27.47 -8.84 5.12
C ALA A 257 28.10 -9.18 3.76
N ASP A 258 27.65 -10.22 3.07
CA ASP A 258 28.13 -10.55 1.73
C ASP A 258 27.64 -9.56 0.66
N ARG A 259 26.42 -9.02 0.81
CA ARG A 259 25.93 -7.92 -0.02
C ARG A 259 26.74 -6.65 0.21
N GLU A 260 27.00 -6.27 1.46
CA GLU A 260 27.83 -5.11 1.79
C GLU A 260 29.23 -5.25 1.19
N ARG A 261 29.89 -6.42 1.30
CA ARG A 261 31.19 -6.67 0.65
C ARG A 261 31.10 -6.58 -0.87
N ALA A 262 30.00 -7.05 -1.48
CA ALA A 262 29.80 -6.96 -2.92
C ALA A 262 29.56 -5.51 -3.37
N GLU A 263 28.79 -4.74 -2.61
CA GLU A 263 28.55 -3.32 -2.84
C GLU A 263 29.82 -2.49 -2.63
N GLU A 264 30.64 -2.80 -1.63
CA GLU A 264 31.93 -2.16 -1.41
C GLU A 264 32.89 -2.44 -2.57
N ARG A 265 32.92 -3.67 -3.09
CA ARG A 265 33.69 -4.01 -4.31
C ARG A 265 33.20 -3.21 -5.52
N ARG A 266 31.88 -3.14 -5.74
CA ARG A 266 31.28 -2.33 -6.82
C ARG A 266 31.55 -0.84 -6.66
N ALA A 267 31.52 -0.32 -5.43
CA ALA A 267 31.82 1.07 -5.13
C ALA A 267 33.30 1.39 -5.37
N ARG A 268 34.22 0.49 -5.00
CA ARG A 268 35.65 0.63 -5.32
C ARG A 268 35.90 0.60 -6.83
N GLU A 269 35.25 -0.29 -7.57
CA GLU A 269 35.33 -0.33 -9.04
C GLU A 269 34.72 0.91 -9.69
N ALA A 270 33.58 1.39 -9.20
CA ALA A 270 32.93 2.60 -9.69
C ALA A 270 33.81 3.83 -9.45
N ARG A 271 34.40 3.96 -8.25
CA ARG A 271 35.38 5.04 -7.94
C ARG A 271 36.62 4.94 -8.82
N ARG A 272 37.10 3.74 -9.12
CA ARG A 272 38.23 3.53 -10.05
C ARG A 272 37.86 3.97 -11.47
N ARG A 273 36.69 3.55 -11.99
CA ARG A 273 36.20 3.96 -13.31
C ARG A 273 35.92 5.46 -13.38
N GLU A 274 35.42 6.06 -12.30
CA GLU A 274 35.20 7.49 -12.21
C GLU A 274 36.53 8.26 -12.17
N ALA A 275 37.54 7.77 -11.43
CA ALA A 275 38.88 8.33 -11.44
C ALA A 275 39.54 8.21 -12.83
N GLU A 276 39.38 7.07 -13.52
CA GLU A 276 39.84 6.86 -14.89
C GLU A 276 39.12 7.82 -15.86
N ARG A 277 37.78 7.99 -15.74
CA ARG A 277 36.99 8.95 -16.51
C ARG A 277 37.37 10.39 -16.22
N ARG A 278 37.61 10.78 -14.96
CA ARG A 278 38.08 12.12 -14.59
C ARG A 278 39.48 12.38 -15.12
N ALA A 279 40.38 11.39 -15.08
CA ALA A 279 41.71 11.51 -15.66
C ALA A 279 41.66 11.64 -17.19
N GLN A 280 40.77 10.91 -17.85
CA GLN A 280 40.54 11.02 -19.28
C GLN A 280 39.88 12.36 -19.66
N ALA A 281 38.85 12.78 -18.92
CA ALA A 281 38.19 14.08 -19.09
C ALA A 281 39.15 15.24 -18.83
N GLN A 282 40.10 15.13 -17.88
CA GLN A 282 41.15 16.13 -17.67
C GLN A 282 42.17 16.15 -18.81
N ARG A 283 42.50 15.00 -19.42
CA ARG A 283 43.35 14.97 -20.63
C ARG A 283 42.63 15.60 -21.82
N GLU A 284 41.35 15.27 -22.01
CA GLU A 284 40.50 15.84 -23.05
C GLU A 284 40.22 17.33 -22.82
N SER A 285 40.00 17.76 -21.57
CA SER A 285 39.86 19.17 -21.16
C SER A 285 41.15 19.92 -21.41
N ARG A 286 42.33 19.42 -21.01
CA ARG A 286 43.62 20.06 -21.34
C ARG A 286 43.88 20.14 -22.85
N GLN A 287 43.40 19.16 -23.61
CA GLN A 287 43.48 19.14 -25.08
C GLN A 287 42.46 20.09 -25.73
N ARG A 288 41.28 20.26 -25.11
CA ARG A 288 40.23 21.22 -25.49
C ARG A 288 40.60 22.63 -25.08
N GLU A 289 41.18 22.90 -23.91
CA GLU A 289 41.72 24.19 -23.47
C GLU A 289 42.86 24.65 -24.37
N ARG A 290 43.73 23.75 -24.84
CA ARG A 290 44.72 24.06 -25.87
C ARG A 290 44.11 24.37 -27.25
N ARG A 291 42.88 23.93 -27.53
CA ARG A 291 42.12 24.26 -28.75
C ARG A 291 41.15 25.44 -28.56
N ALA A 292 40.72 25.71 -27.33
CA ALA A 292 39.76 26.74 -26.92
C ALA A 292 40.45 28.03 -26.48
N GLY A 293 41.72 27.98 -26.06
CA GLY A 293 42.55 29.19 -25.91
C GLY A 293 42.80 29.95 -27.21
N ALA A 294 42.37 29.40 -28.35
CA ALA A 294 42.33 30.08 -29.65
C ALA A 294 40.91 30.49 -30.09
N ARG A 295 39.86 30.23 -29.28
CA ARG A 295 38.44 30.49 -29.61
C ARG A 295 37.54 30.95 -28.46
N ALA A 296 38.05 31.11 -27.24
CA ALA A 296 37.28 31.56 -26.09
C ALA A 296 37.44 33.08 -25.88
N SER A 297 36.89 33.82 -26.82
CA SER A 297 36.34 35.16 -26.59
C SER A 297 34.91 35.08 -27.13
N GLU A 298 33.93 35.40 -26.28
CA GLU A 298 32.47 35.33 -26.51
C GLU A 298 31.81 34.03 -26.07
N GLN A 299 31.55 33.92 -24.77
CA GLN A 299 30.44 33.10 -24.26
C GLN A 299 29.23 34.04 -24.21
N GLU A 300 28.47 34.09 -25.30
CA GLU A 300 27.17 34.76 -25.34
C GLU A 300 26.26 34.14 -24.27
N VAL A 301 25.62 34.99 -23.48
CA VAL A 301 24.48 34.61 -22.64
C VAL A 301 23.39 34.15 -23.59
N THR A 302 23.27 32.84 -23.80
CA THR A 302 22.22 32.28 -24.65
C THR A 302 20.88 32.47 -23.97
N GLU A 303 20.13 33.48 -24.39
CA GLU A 303 18.71 33.62 -24.09
C GLU A 303 17.96 32.35 -24.49
N LEU A 304 16.97 31.95 -23.68
CA LEU A 304 16.11 30.80 -24.01
C LEU A 304 15.43 31.02 -25.36
N PRO A 305 15.30 29.98 -26.22
CA PRO A 305 14.62 30.13 -27.49
C PRO A 305 13.12 30.36 -27.29
N TRP A 306 12.53 31.18 -28.15
CA TRP A 306 11.08 31.32 -28.23
C TRP A 306 10.42 30.01 -28.65
N LEU A 307 9.32 29.66 -27.97
CA LEU A 307 8.53 28.48 -28.27
C LEU A 307 7.27 28.84 -29.05
N ARG A 308 6.88 27.95 -29.96
CA ARG A 308 5.62 28.01 -30.71
C ARG A 308 5.03 26.61 -30.86
N THR A 309 3.82 26.53 -31.41
CA THR A 309 3.20 25.24 -31.73
C THR A 309 3.21 25.00 -33.23
N GLU A 310 3.58 23.79 -33.65
CA GLU A 310 3.63 23.37 -35.06
C GLU A 310 3.30 21.87 -35.12
N ASP A 311 2.39 21.47 -36.02
CA ASP A 311 2.00 20.07 -36.26
C ASP A 311 1.74 19.23 -34.99
N GLY A 312 0.97 19.79 -34.06
CA GLY A 312 0.62 19.10 -32.81
C GLY A 312 1.75 19.03 -31.78
N ARG A 313 2.84 19.78 -31.97
CA ARG A 313 4.03 19.77 -31.11
C ARG A 313 4.40 21.17 -30.65
N VAL A 314 5.16 21.24 -29.55
CA VAL A 314 5.89 22.45 -29.17
C VAL A 314 7.24 22.41 -29.88
N VAL A 315 7.60 23.51 -30.54
CA VAL A 315 8.86 23.66 -31.26
C VAL A 315 9.52 24.98 -30.88
N GLU A 316 10.84 25.01 -30.91
CA GLU A 316 11.61 26.24 -30.86
C GLU A 316 11.42 27.02 -32.17
N TRP A 317 11.70 28.32 -32.17
CA TRP A 317 11.54 29.14 -33.39
C TRP A 317 12.43 28.68 -34.56
N GLY A 318 13.54 27.99 -34.27
CA GLY A 318 14.39 27.33 -35.25
C GLY A 318 13.82 26.03 -35.84
N GLY A 319 12.63 25.58 -35.39
CA GLY A 319 11.95 24.37 -35.84
C GLY A 319 12.34 23.09 -35.10
N GLU A 320 13.21 23.17 -34.09
CA GLU A 320 13.56 22.01 -33.27
C GLU A 320 12.41 21.65 -32.31
N ALA A 321 12.01 20.38 -32.30
CA ALA A 321 10.95 19.92 -31.40
C ALA A 321 11.42 19.94 -29.94
N ARG A 322 10.56 20.49 -29.07
CA ARG A 322 10.81 20.62 -27.64
C ARG A 322 9.73 19.90 -26.85
N VAL A 323 10.11 18.91 -26.05
CA VAL A 323 9.21 18.30 -25.07
C VAL A 323 9.52 18.89 -23.70
N LEU A 324 8.60 19.69 -23.17
CA LEU A 324 8.76 20.32 -21.87
C LEU A 324 8.59 19.27 -20.77
N ARG A 325 9.64 18.99 -20.01
CA ARG A 325 9.61 18.03 -18.89
C ARG A 325 10.19 18.66 -17.65
N GLY A 326 9.48 18.53 -16.54
CA GLY A 326 9.82 19.35 -15.40
C GLY A 326 9.18 18.97 -14.08
N VAL A 327 9.21 19.93 -13.17
CA VAL A 327 8.74 19.77 -11.78
C VAL A 327 7.82 20.91 -11.40
N ASN A 328 6.95 20.63 -10.44
CA ASN A 328 6.12 21.64 -9.78
C ASN A 328 6.76 22.05 -8.46
N VAL A 329 6.63 23.32 -8.11
CA VAL A 329 6.87 23.81 -6.74
C VAL A 329 5.53 24.17 -6.08
N VAL A 330 5.51 24.22 -4.75
CA VAL A 330 4.42 24.90 -4.02
C VAL A 330 4.38 26.32 -4.49
N GLY A 331 3.17 26.84 -4.68
CA GLY A 331 2.97 28.10 -5.36
C GLY A 331 3.63 29.30 -4.70
N LEU A 332 3.62 30.39 -5.44
CA LEU A 332 4.08 31.70 -5.01
C LEU A 332 3.33 32.18 -3.76
N ASP A 333 2.08 31.78 -3.58
CA ASP A 333 1.24 32.23 -2.46
C ASP A 333 1.82 31.85 -1.10
N GLU A 334 2.29 30.60 -0.96
CA GLU A 334 2.87 30.12 0.28
C GLU A 334 4.29 30.69 0.49
N ALA A 335 5.05 30.87 -0.59
CA ALA A 335 6.44 31.34 -0.54
C ALA A 335 6.55 32.86 -0.34
N ALA A 336 5.64 33.64 -0.92
CA ALA A 336 5.67 35.11 -0.85
C ALA A 336 5.27 35.68 0.51
N ALA A 337 4.59 34.90 1.35
CA ALA A 337 4.18 35.31 2.70
C ALA A 337 5.36 35.43 3.69
N GLY A 338 6.53 34.88 3.37
CA GLY A 338 7.70 34.85 4.25
C GLY A 338 8.74 35.95 3.99
N GLU A 339 9.64 36.11 4.95
CA GLU A 339 10.84 36.96 4.82
C GLU A 339 11.97 36.29 4.02
N THR A 340 11.92 34.97 3.84
CA THR A 340 12.88 34.20 3.06
C THR A 340 12.85 34.62 1.58
N PRO A 341 14.01 34.75 0.91
CA PRO A 341 14.07 35.01 -0.52
C PRO A 341 13.25 33.98 -1.32
N LEU A 342 12.60 34.41 -2.40
CA LEU A 342 11.64 33.56 -3.12
C LEU A 342 12.28 32.28 -3.68
N LEU A 343 13.49 32.39 -4.25
CA LEU A 343 14.25 31.23 -4.75
C LEU A 343 14.49 30.20 -3.65
N GLU A 344 14.90 30.64 -2.46
CA GLU A 344 15.15 29.73 -1.33
C GLU A 344 13.85 29.12 -0.79
N ALA A 345 12.79 29.92 -0.66
CA ALA A 345 11.47 29.45 -0.22
C ALA A 345 10.88 28.38 -1.16
N LEU A 346 11.13 28.51 -2.47
CA LEU A 346 10.73 27.54 -3.49
C LEU A 346 11.71 26.37 -3.65
N ALA A 347 12.82 26.37 -2.92
CA ALA A 347 13.95 25.46 -3.10
C ALA A 347 14.43 25.43 -4.58
N LEU A 348 14.61 26.62 -5.14
CA LEU A 348 15.13 26.93 -6.47
C LEU A 348 16.38 27.82 -6.37
N ASP A 349 17.13 27.72 -5.27
CA ASP A 349 18.47 28.31 -5.18
C ASP A 349 19.46 27.62 -6.15
N ASP A 350 20.66 28.20 -6.33
CA ASP A 350 21.67 27.73 -7.28
C ASP A 350 21.95 26.23 -7.19
N ARG A 351 21.99 25.68 -5.96
CA ARG A 351 22.29 24.26 -5.74
C ARG A 351 21.11 23.36 -6.11
N ASN A 352 19.88 23.79 -5.84
CA ASN A 352 18.70 23.08 -6.31
C ASN A 352 18.60 23.14 -7.84
N LEU A 353 18.88 24.30 -8.44
CA LEU A 353 18.87 24.48 -9.89
C LEU A 353 19.91 23.58 -10.55
N GLU A 354 21.15 23.53 -10.06
CA GLU A 354 22.19 22.61 -10.56
C GLU A 354 21.71 21.14 -10.55
N VAL A 355 21.03 20.71 -9.49
CA VAL A 355 20.51 19.33 -9.42
C VAL A 355 19.36 19.12 -10.40
N LEU A 356 18.45 20.08 -10.53
CA LEU A 356 17.31 20.02 -11.44
C LEU A 356 17.77 20.00 -12.90
N THR A 357 18.72 20.88 -13.27
CA THR A 357 19.19 21.03 -14.65
C THR A 357 20.25 20.00 -15.01
N ASP A 358 21.40 20.02 -14.36
CA ASP A 358 22.54 19.17 -14.73
C ASP A 358 22.36 17.73 -14.25
N GLY A 359 21.71 17.55 -13.10
CA GLY A 359 21.48 16.23 -12.53
C GLY A 359 20.27 15.48 -13.09
N TRP A 360 19.17 16.20 -13.33
CA TRP A 360 17.87 15.63 -13.69
C TRP A 360 17.45 15.97 -15.12
N GLY A 361 17.96 17.04 -15.74
CA GLY A 361 17.57 17.44 -17.09
C GLY A 361 16.19 18.11 -17.16
N VAL A 362 15.80 18.83 -16.10
CA VAL A 362 14.56 19.61 -16.05
C VAL A 362 14.64 20.77 -17.05
N SER A 363 13.59 20.93 -17.86
CA SER A 363 13.47 22.02 -18.84
C SER A 363 12.40 23.04 -18.48
N VAL A 364 11.50 22.73 -17.54
CA VAL A 364 10.42 23.62 -17.11
C VAL A 364 10.19 23.49 -15.61
N VAL A 365 9.93 24.60 -14.93
CA VAL A 365 9.45 24.63 -13.55
C VAL A 365 8.10 25.33 -13.53
N ARG A 366 7.08 24.63 -13.04
CA ARG A 366 5.75 25.21 -12.89
C ARG A 366 5.61 25.87 -11.53
N VAL A 367 5.21 27.13 -11.56
CA VAL A 367 5.05 28.01 -10.39
C VAL A 367 3.57 28.39 -10.29
N PRO A 368 2.77 27.67 -9.49
CA PRO A 368 1.38 28.04 -9.29
C PRO A 368 1.27 29.34 -8.47
N PHE A 369 0.24 30.14 -8.66
CA PHE A 369 -0.01 31.37 -7.88
C PHE A 369 -1.50 31.73 -7.90
N SER A 370 -2.01 32.50 -6.94
CA SER A 370 -3.33 33.11 -6.99
C SER A 370 -3.28 34.56 -7.48
N ALA A 371 -4.36 35.04 -8.09
CA ALA A 371 -4.43 36.42 -8.60
C ALA A 371 -4.15 37.45 -7.48
N GLY A 372 -4.66 37.20 -6.28
CA GLY A 372 -4.45 38.07 -5.12
C GLY A 372 -2.98 38.26 -4.73
N THR A 373 -2.13 37.25 -4.91
CA THR A 373 -0.70 37.35 -4.59
C THR A 373 0.04 38.28 -5.55
N ILE A 374 -0.28 38.22 -6.85
CA ILE A 374 0.36 39.07 -7.85
C ILE A 374 -0.20 40.51 -7.79
N LEU A 375 -1.52 40.65 -7.64
CA LEU A 375 -2.19 41.95 -7.55
C LEU A 375 -1.91 42.66 -6.20
N GLY A 376 -1.38 41.95 -5.21
CA GLY A 376 -1.06 42.46 -3.87
C GLY A 376 0.10 43.48 -3.81
N GLY A 377 0.93 43.60 -4.87
CA GLY A 377 1.89 44.72 -5.02
C GLY A 377 3.30 44.36 -5.51
N SER A 378 4.12 45.41 -5.69
CA SER A 378 5.46 45.38 -6.33
C SER A 378 6.46 44.36 -5.76
N PRO A 379 6.60 44.17 -4.43
CA PRO A 379 7.66 43.30 -3.90
C PRO A 379 7.58 41.85 -4.38
N VAL A 380 6.37 41.37 -4.71
CA VAL A 380 6.16 40.02 -5.26
C VAL A 380 6.58 39.96 -6.74
N LEU A 381 6.26 40.99 -7.52
CA LEU A 381 6.63 41.06 -8.94
C LEU A 381 8.14 41.14 -9.13
N ASP A 382 8.84 41.91 -8.29
CA ASP A 382 10.30 42.03 -8.37
C ASP A 382 10.97 40.69 -8.02
N ARG A 383 10.47 39.99 -7.00
CA ARG A 383 10.91 38.62 -6.68
C ARG A 383 10.57 37.62 -7.79
N LEU A 384 9.45 37.79 -8.48
CA LEU A 384 9.06 36.95 -9.61
C LEU A 384 10.01 37.17 -10.80
N ASP A 385 10.47 38.40 -11.05
CA ASP A 385 11.48 38.68 -12.07
C ASP A 385 12.80 37.99 -11.76
N GLU A 386 13.24 38.04 -10.50
CA GLU A 386 14.44 37.32 -10.05
C GLU A 386 14.28 35.82 -10.28
N LEU A 387 13.11 35.25 -9.97
CA LEU A 387 12.82 33.84 -10.20
C LEU A 387 12.86 33.46 -11.69
N VAL A 388 12.15 34.22 -12.53
CA VAL A 388 12.11 33.97 -13.98
C VAL A 388 13.51 34.15 -14.59
N GLY A 389 14.26 35.15 -14.14
CA GLY A 389 15.65 35.39 -14.57
C GLY A 389 16.59 34.26 -14.17
N ALA A 390 16.51 33.75 -12.93
CA ALA A 390 17.35 32.65 -12.45
C ALA A 390 17.05 31.32 -13.19
N LEU A 391 15.77 31.02 -13.43
CA LEU A 391 15.36 29.86 -14.22
C LEU A 391 15.85 29.97 -15.67
N ALA A 392 15.66 31.15 -16.30
CA ALA A 392 16.11 31.38 -17.66
C ALA A 392 17.64 31.30 -17.79
N GLY A 393 18.38 31.87 -16.85
CA GLY A 393 19.85 31.77 -16.78
C GLY A 393 20.35 30.33 -16.59
N SER A 394 19.49 29.44 -16.08
CA SER A 394 19.73 28.00 -15.96
C SER A 394 19.17 27.18 -17.13
N ASN A 395 18.73 27.83 -18.21
CA ASN A 395 18.11 27.21 -19.39
C ASN A 395 16.80 26.45 -19.08
N VAL A 396 16.00 26.96 -18.13
CA VAL A 396 14.72 26.40 -17.68
C VAL A 396 13.59 27.41 -17.89
N TYR A 397 12.49 26.96 -18.50
CA TYR A 397 11.29 27.79 -18.62
C TYR A 397 10.53 27.87 -17.28
N ALA A 398 10.03 29.06 -16.95
CA ALA A 398 9.10 29.28 -15.85
C ALA A 398 7.67 29.19 -16.39
N LEU A 399 6.91 28.19 -15.98
CA LEU A 399 5.48 28.09 -16.29
C LEU A 399 4.67 28.73 -15.15
N LEU A 400 4.22 29.95 -15.36
CA LEU A 400 3.39 30.70 -14.42
C LEU A 400 1.95 30.18 -14.51
N ALA A 401 1.45 29.57 -13.45
CA ALA A 401 0.15 28.90 -13.44
C ALA A 401 -0.83 29.55 -12.48
N LEU A 402 -1.84 30.24 -13.00
CA LEU A 402 -2.85 30.87 -12.16
C LEU A 402 -3.79 29.81 -11.58
N ARG A 403 -3.77 29.64 -10.26
CA ARG A 403 -4.78 28.92 -9.49
C ARG A 403 -6.08 29.72 -9.56
N PRO A 404 -7.11 29.19 -10.23
CA PRO A 404 -8.30 29.97 -10.49
C PRO A 404 -9.15 30.15 -9.23
N PRO A 405 -9.94 31.24 -9.15
CA PRO A 405 -11.07 31.30 -8.23
C PRO A 405 -12.12 30.24 -8.63
N GLU A 406 -13.06 29.91 -7.74
CA GLU A 406 -14.15 28.99 -8.08
C GLU A 406 -14.95 29.51 -9.30
N GLY A 407 -15.12 28.68 -10.34
CA GLY A 407 -16.00 28.97 -11.47
C GLY A 407 -15.28 29.19 -12.80
N LEU A 408 -15.62 30.29 -13.49
CA LEU A 408 -15.00 30.77 -14.73
C LEU A 408 -14.03 31.93 -14.40
N PRO A 409 -13.16 32.34 -15.33
CA PRO A 409 -12.31 33.53 -15.17
C PRO A 409 -13.12 34.77 -14.76
N ASP A 410 -12.63 35.49 -13.76
CA ASP A 410 -13.20 36.74 -13.26
C ASP A 410 -12.32 37.95 -13.65
N GLN A 411 -12.75 39.16 -13.30
CA GLN A 411 -11.97 40.38 -13.62
C GLN A 411 -10.54 40.32 -13.06
N GLY A 412 -10.36 39.79 -11.84
CA GLY A 412 -9.02 39.63 -11.24
C GLY A 412 -8.11 38.72 -12.05
N THR A 413 -8.69 37.68 -12.68
CA THR A 413 -7.98 36.82 -13.63
C THR A 413 -7.52 37.59 -14.87
N HIS A 414 -8.37 38.45 -15.45
CA HIS A 414 -7.97 39.27 -16.60
C HIS A 414 -6.93 40.34 -16.24
N ASP A 415 -7.06 40.96 -15.07
CA ASP A 415 -6.14 41.99 -14.58
C ASP A 415 -4.74 41.42 -14.35
N VAL A 416 -4.64 40.25 -13.72
CA VAL A 416 -3.35 39.62 -13.47
C VAL A 416 -2.63 39.24 -14.76
N TRP A 417 -3.38 38.75 -15.76
CA TRP A 417 -2.79 38.36 -17.02
C TRP A 417 -2.43 39.54 -17.91
N THR A 418 -3.18 40.64 -17.83
CA THR A 418 -2.79 41.92 -18.45
C THR A 418 -1.43 42.37 -17.91
N LEU A 419 -1.27 42.36 -16.58
CA LEU A 419 -0.04 42.76 -15.91
C LEU A 419 1.15 41.85 -16.25
N LEU A 420 0.98 40.53 -16.16
CA LEU A 420 2.06 39.57 -16.43
C LEU A 420 2.43 39.49 -17.91
N ALA A 421 1.46 39.62 -18.81
CA ALA A 421 1.71 39.65 -20.25
C ALA A 421 2.53 40.87 -20.66
N ASP A 422 2.23 42.05 -20.10
CA ASP A 422 3.01 43.27 -20.34
C ASP A 422 4.42 43.15 -19.76
N ARG A 423 4.53 42.68 -18.51
CA ARG A 423 5.82 42.55 -17.81
C ARG A 423 6.77 41.57 -18.49
N TYR A 424 6.27 40.45 -18.98
CA TYR A 424 7.10 39.37 -19.56
C TYR A 424 7.04 39.27 -21.08
N GLN A 425 6.51 40.25 -21.80
CA GLN A 425 6.36 40.20 -23.27
C GLN A 425 7.68 39.94 -24.04
N ALA A 426 8.82 40.31 -23.45
CA ALA A 426 10.15 40.16 -24.03
C ALA A 426 10.94 38.99 -23.45
N GLN A 427 10.33 38.18 -22.56
CA GLN A 427 11.03 37.13 -21.83
C GLN A 427 10.60 35.73 -22.34
N PRO A 428 11.36 35.10 -23.27
CA PRO A 428 11.02 33.77 -23.80
C PRO A 428 10.95 32.68 -22.72
N GLY A 429 11.63 32.88 -21.59
CA GLY A 429 11.59 31.96 -20.46
C GLY A 429 10.25 31.90 -19.72
N ALA A 430 9.36 32.88 -19.90
CA ALA A 430 8.08 32.94 -19.22
C ALA A 430 6.95 32.32 -20.07
N LEU A 431 6.40 31.21 -19.60
CA LEU A 431 5.24 30.54 -20.19
C LEU A 431 4.01 30.74 -19.30
N PHE A 432 2.82 30.77 -19.89
CA PHE A 432 1.59 31.07 -19.14
C PHE A 432 0.65 29.88 -19.16
N GLU A 433 0.17 29.45 -17.98
CA GLU A 433 -1.03 28.63 -17.81
C GLU A 433 -2.13 29.54 -17.24
N PRO A 434 -2.96 30.18 -18.11
CA PRO A 434 -3.88 31.24 -17.69
C PRO A 434 -4.92 30.83 -16.67
N TYR A 435 -5.21 29.54 -16.60
CA TYR A 435 -6.26 29.00 -15.77
C TYR A 435 -5.94 27.56 -15.40
N ALA A 436 -5.36 27.30 -14.24
CA ALA A 436 -4.97 25.96 -13.80
C ALA A 436 -6.15 25.24 -13.10
N ALA A 437 -7.18 24.89 -13.86
CA ALA A 437 -8.40 24.29 -13.32
C ALA A 437 -8.18 22.97 -12.56
N GLU A 438 -8.82 22.86 -11.39
CA GLU A 438 -8.83 21.62 -10.60
C GLU A 438 -10.07 20.75 -10.83
N ALA A 439 -11.19 21.41 -11.10
CA ALA A 439 -12.46 20.77 -11.39
C ALA A 439 -12.73 20.76 -12.91
N PRO A 440 -13.58 19.84 -13.39
CA PRO A 440 -14.10 19.91 -14.74
C PRO A 440 -14.73 21.28 -15.01
N LEU A 441 -14.37 21.88 -16.14
CA LEU A 441 -14.91 23.16 -16.55
C LEU A 441 -16.22 22.92 -17.30
N GLY A 442 -17.22 23.79 -17.06
CA GLY A 442 -18.54 23.68 -17.69
C GLY A 442 -18.52 24.02 -19.18
N ASP A 443 -19.68 23.90 -19.82
CA ASP A 443 -19.86 24.08 -21.27
C ASP A 443 -19.46 25.48 -21.78
N ASP A 444 -19.44 26.49 -20.91
CA ASP A 444 -19.08 27.88 -21.22
C ASP A 444 -17.55 28.13 -21.27
N TRP A 445 -16.75 27.12 -20.91
CA TRP A 445 -15.29 27.24 -20.89
C TRP A 445 -14.64 27.66 -22.23
N PRO A 446 -15.03 27.12 -23.41
CA PRO A 446 -14.41 27.50 -24.66
C PRO A 446 -14.47 29.02 -24.94
N GLU A 447 -15.59 29.66 -24.60
CA GLU A 447 -15.77 31.10 -24.80
C GLU A 447 -14.92 31.91 -23.82
N ALA A 448 -14.94 31.54 -22.54
CA ALA A 448 -14.12 32.18 -21.52
C ALA A 448 -12.60 32.01 -21.77
N ALA A 449 -12.18 30.83 -22.24
CA ALA A 449 -10.80 30.56 -22.63
C ALA A 449 -10.37 31.45 -23.80
N LEU A 450 -11.22 31.61 -24.81
CA LEU A 450 -10.96 32.52 -25.94
C LEU A 450 -10.86 33.97 -25.49
N GLU A 451 -11.68 34.40 -24.51
CA GLU A 451 -11.57 35.74 -23.94
C GLU A 451 -10.23 35.95 -23.23
N LEU A 452 -9.80 35.00 -22.39
CA LEU A 452 -8.48 35.07 -21.74
C LEU A 452 -7.33 35.10 -22.74
N VAL A 453 -7.41 34.26 -23.78
CA VAL A 453 -6.44 34.27 -24.87
C VAL A 453 -6.40 35.65 -25.53
N ARG A 454 -7.54 36.27 -25.82
CA ARG A 454 -7.59 37.62 -26.39
C ARG A 454 -7.00 38.66 -25.45
N THR A 455 -7.28 38.58 -24.15
CA THR A 455 -6.69 39.48 -23.14
C THR A 455 -5.17 39.44 -23.23
N ILE A 456 -4.57 38.25 -23.16
CA ILE A 456 -3.11 38.09 -23.18
C ILE A 456 -2.53 38.49 -24.54
N ARG A 457 -3.16 38.05 -25.65
CA ARG A 457 -2.65 38.27 -27.01
C ARG A 457 -2.74 39.72 -27.47
N SER A 458 -3.60 40.54 -26.86
CA SER A 458 -3.65 41.98 -27.15
C SER A 458 -2.35 42.68 -26.75
N ILE A 459 -1.56 42.06 -25.85
CA ILE A 459 -0.29 42.56 -25.33
C ILE A 459 0.87 41.67 -25.82
N HIS A 460 0.82 40.37 -25.54
CA HIS A 460 1.88 39.41 -25.87
C HIS A 460 1.45 38.44 -26.99
N GLN A 461 1.57 38.92 -28.24
CA GLN A 461 1.08 38.24 -29.44
C GLN A 461 1.68 36.85 -29.69
N SER A 462 2.92 36.59 -29.26
CA SER A 462 3.67 35.35 -29.53
C SER A 462 3.71 34.35 -28.37
N SER A 463 3.22 34.71 -27.17
CA SER A 463 3.20 33.87 -25.95
C SER A 463 2.82 32.39 -26.20
N LEU A 464 3.39 31.45 -25.47
CA LEU A 464 2.89 30.07 -25.46
C LEU A 464 1.87 29.96 -24.31
N LEU A 465 0.62 29.64 -24.62
CA LEU A 465 -0.45 29.57 -23.63
C LEU A 465 -0.86 28.12 -23.39
N LEU A 466 -0.94 27.75 -22.12
CA LEU A 466 -1.30 26.44 -21.64
C LEU A 466 -2.70 26.48 -21.04
N LEU A 467 -3.69 25.87 -21.70
CA LEU A 467 -5.10 25.95 -21.29
C LEU A 467 -5.65 24.58 -20.95
N PRO A 468 -6.47 24.44 -19.90
CA PRO A 468 -7.16 23.20 -19.60
C PRO A 468 -7.93 22.68 -20.80
N GLY A 469 -7.57 21.48 -21.23
CA GLY A 469 -8.37 20.72 -22.17
C GLY A 469 -9.50 20.02 -21.44
N ALA A 470 -10.60 20.73 -21.16
CA ALA A 470 -11.82 20.11 -20.66
C ALA A 470 -12.29 19.06 -21.67
N ASP A 471 -12.55 17.82 -21.21
CA ASP A 471 -13.03 16.66 -21.99
C ASP A 471 -12.68 16.76 -23.49
N LEU A 472 -11.39 16.51 -23.79
CA LEU A 472 -10.59 16.79 -25.00
C LEU A 472 -11.24 16.48 -26.39
N GLU A 473 -12.49 16.05 -26.45
CA GLU A 473 -13.27 15.79 -27.65
C GLU A 473 -13.92 17.05 -28.28
N GLY A 474 -13.78 18.26 -27.72
CA GLY A 474 -14.47 19.46 -28.27
C GLY A 474 -13.73 20.81 -28.24
N LEU A 475 -12.62 20.94 -27.50
CA LEU A 475 -11.97 22.24 -27.24
C LEU A 475 -10.85 22.61 -28.22
N ALA A 476 -10.70 21.95 -29.37
CA ALA A 476 -9.63 22.31 -30.31
C ALA A 476 -9.85 23.73 -30.87
N LEU A 477 -9.35 24.73 -30.15
CA LEU A 477 -9.38 26.13 -30.53
C LEU A 477 -8.39 26.30 -31.67
N ALA A 478 -8.86 26.83 -32.80
CA ALA A 478 -8.02 27.14 -33.96
C ALA A 478 -7.20 28.42 -33.72
N VAL A 479 -6.40 28.43 -32.64
CA VAL A 479 -5.55 29.53 -32.23
C VAL A 479 -4.11 29.03 -32.15
N PRO A 480 -3.14 29.75 -32.75
CA PRO A 480 -1.74 29.36 -32.69
C PRO A 480 -1.18 29.47 -31.26
N ASN A 481 -0.10 28.74 -31.01
CA ASN A 481 0.66 28.76 -29.77
C ASN A 481 -0.18 28.40 -28.53
N LEU A 482 -1.09 27.45 -28.69
CA LEU A 482 -1.87 26.85 -27.60
C LEU A 482 -1.41 25.42 -27.32
N VAL A 483 -1.23 25.10 -26.04
CA VAL A 483 -0.97 23.75 -25.53
C VAL A 483 -2.08 23.37 -24.56
N TYR A 484 -2.63 22.17 -24.71
CA TYR A 484 -3.73 21.72 -23.87
C TYR A 484 -3.19 21.05 -22.61
N THR A 485 -3.65 21.47 -21.44
CA THR A 485 -3.25 20.90 -20.17
C THR A 485 -4.24 19.89 -19.63
N LEU A 486 -3.70 18.88 -18.95
CA LEU A 486 -4.44 17.93 -18.13
C LEU A 486 -3.67 17.66 -16.84
N ARG A 487 -4.37 17.14 -15.83
CA ARG A 487 -3.78 16.75 -14.54
C ARG A 487 -3.94 15.26 -14.35
N ASP A 488 -2.90 14.59 -13.87
CA ASP A 488 -2.88 13.17 -13.50
C ASP A 488 -2.48 13.05 -12.02
N THR A 489 -3.47 13.21 -11.14
CA THR A 489 -3.35 13.23 -9.68
C THR A 489 -4.31 12.22 -9.04
N SER A 490 -4.43 12.20 -7.70
CA SER A 490 -5.46 11.38 -7.04
C SER A 490 -6.88 11.90 -7.28
N GLY A 491 -7.05 13.22 -7.34
CA GLY A 491 -8.34 13.90 -7.54
C GLY A 491 -8.77 14.02 -9.01
N SER A 492 -7.81 13.97 -9.94
CA SER A 492 -8.08 14.03 -11.38
C SER A 492 -7.29 12.95 -12.11
N ARG A 493 -7.99 11.94 -12.63
CA ARG A 493 -7.38 10.86 -13.43
C ARG A 493 -8.00 10.82 -14.82
N PRO A 494 -7.32 11.38 -15.83
CA PRO A 494 -7.83 11.44 -17.18
C PRO A 494 -7.87 10.03 -17.78
N ARG A 495 -8.84 9.79 -18.65
CA ARG A 495 -8.91 8.56 -19.42
C ARG A 495 -7.93 8.66 -20.58
N LEU A 496 -6.76 8.06 -20.39
CA LEU A 496 -5.68 8.05 -21.39
C LEU A 496 -5.87 6.89 -22.39
N ASP A 497 -7.00 6.87 -23.10
CA ASP A 497 -7.36 5.83 -24.07
C ASP A 497 -6.90 6.17 -25.51
N GLU A 498 -7.37 5.41 -26.50
CA GLU A 498 -7.02 5.63 -27.91
C GLU A 498 -7.52 6.97 -28.45
N ARG A 499 -8.61 7.51 -27.91
CA ARG A 499 -9.16 8.81 -28.34
C ARG A 499 -8.28 9.94 -27.84
N PHE A 500 -7.86 9.87 -26.59
CA PHE A 500 -6.83 10.77 -26.04
C PHE A 500 -5.55 10.71 -26.89
N ALA A 501 -5.09 9.51 -27.24
CA ALA A 501 -3.91 9.34 -28.08
C ALA A 501 -4.07 9.96 -29.48
N ALA A 502 -5.26 9.91 -30.06
CA ALA A 502 -5.55 10.58 -31.33
C ALA A 502 -5.52 12.11 -31.17
N PHE A 503 -6.10 12.64 -30.09
CA PHE A 503 -6.06 14.07 -29.79
C PHE A 503 -4.62 14.58 -29.61
N ALA A 504 -3.82 13.90 -28.78
CA ALA A 504 -2.44 14.29 -28.46
C ALA A 504 -1.46 14.19 -29.66
N ARG A 505 -1.85 13.49 -30.74
CA ARG A 505 -1.06 13.47 -31.98
C ARG A 505 -1.29 14.69 -32.85
N SER A 506 -2.45 15.32 -32.73
CA SER A 506 -2.85 16.47 -33.55
C SER A 506 -2.71 17.79 -32.80
N ASN A 507 -2.66 17.75 -31.48
CA ASN A 507 -2.59 18.92 -30.62
C ASN A 507 -1.48 18.73 -29.58
N PRO A 508 -0.70 19.78 -29.30
CA PRO A 508 0.30 19.70 -28.26
C PRO A 508 -0.38 19.60 -26.89
N VAL A 509 0.04 18.62 -26.10
CA VAL A 509 -0.52 18.34 -24.77
C VAL A 509 0.58 18.40 -23.73
N LEU A 510 0.25 18.95 -22.56
CA LEU A 510 1.11 18.95 -21.39
C LEU A 510 0.36 18.47 -20.14
N VAL A 511 0.94 17.54 -19.40
CA VAL A 511 0.43 17.14 -18.09
C VAL A 511 0.95 18.13 -17.05
N SER A 512 0.17 19.18 -16.73
CA SER A 512 0.65 20.28 -15.89
C SER A 512 0.86 19.86 -14.44
N GLU A 513 0.21 18.78 -14.02
CA GLU A 513 0.45 18.15 -12.72
C GLU A 513 0.39 16.64 -12.82
N TRP A 514 1.53 15.99 -12.57
CA TRP A 514 1.64 14.55 -12.51
C TRP A 514 2.09 14.10 -11.12
N ALA A 515 1.23 13.37 -10.41
CA ALA A 515 1.47 12.92 -9.05
C ALA A 515 1.23 11.42 -8.89
N ASN A 516 2.10 10.76 -8.11
CA ASN A 516 1.96 9.34 -7.79
C ASN A 516 1.39 9.12 -6.38
N GLU A 517 0.13 9.49 -6.19
CA GLU A 517 -0.59 9.35 -4.91
C GLU A 517 -1.43 8.07 -4.81
N GLY A 518 -1.35 7.21 -5.84
CA GLY A 518 -2.11 5.96 -5.90
C GLY A 518 -1.57 4.85 -4.97
N PRO A 519 -2.44 3.93 -4.51
CA PRO A 519 -2.02 2.78 -3.69
C PRO A 519 -1.26 1.71 -4.48
N ASP A 520 -1.09 1.88 -5.80
CA ASP A 520 -0.57 0.88 -6.71
C ASP A 520 0.97 0.83 -6.76
N LEU A 521 1.62 1.51 -5.82
CA LEU A 521 3.05 1.52 -5.64
C LEU A 521 3.78 2.03 -6.91
N GLY A 522 3.21 3.03 -7.61
CA GLY A 522 3.85 3.70 -8.74
C GLY A 522 3.79 2.94 -10.07
N ARG A 523 2.93 1.92 -10.19
CA ARG A 523 2.76 1.20 -11.45
C ARG A 523 2.09 2.08 -12.51
N SER A 524 1.06 2.83 -12.12
CA SER A 524 0.37 3.80 -12.97
C SER A 524 1.33 4.89 -13.42
N ALA A 525 2.13 5.44 -12.50
CA ALA A 525 3.13 6.44 -12.83
C ALA A 525 4.14 5.92 -13.88
N ILE A 526 4.64 4.69 -13.74
CA ILE A 526 5.53 4.10 -14.76
C ILE A 526 4.81 3.92 -16.10
N ALA A 527 3.56 3.46 -16.09
CA ALA A 527 2.77 3.29 -17.32
C ALA A 527 2.50 4.63 -18.02
N ASN A 528 2.17 5.67 -17.24
CA ASN A 528 1.88 7.02 -17.72
C ASN A 528 3.15 7.68 -18.26
N ALA A 529 4.28 7.56 -17.57
CA ALA A 529 5.58 8.03 -18.08
C ALA A 529 5.90 7.45 -19.47
N GLY A 530 5.69 6.14 -19.64
CA GLY A 530 5.89 5.49 -20.93
C GLY A 530 4.86 5.91 -21.98
N LEU A 531 3.63 6.29 -21.59
CA LEU A 531 2.65 6.85 -22.51
C LEU A 531 3.03 8.27 -22.94
N PHE A 532 3.45 9.12 -22.00
CA PHE A 532 3.87 10.49 -22.28
C PHE A 532 5.03 10.50 -23.27
N GLU A 533 6.00 9.61 -23.07
CA GLU A 533 7.11 9.43 -24.01
C GLU A 533 6.65 8.96 -25.40
N ARG A 534 5.69 8.01 -25.48
CA ARG A 534 5.20 7.50 -26.77
C ARG A 534 4.43 8.53 -27.58
N LEU A 535 3.78 9.48 -26.90
CA LEU A 535 2.93 10.50 -27.51
C LEU A 535 3.62 11.89 -27.55
N ASP A 536 4.89 11.97 -27.19
CA ASP A 536 5.65 13.24 -27.10
C ASP A 536 4.95 14.30 -26.21
N ILE A 537 4.26 13.86 -25.16
CA ILE A 537 3.53 14.73 -24.22
C ILE A 537 4.50 15.35 -23.22
N GLY A 538 4.43 16.67 -23.06
CA GLY A 538 5.16 17.39 -22.01
C GLY A 538 4.53 17.14 -20.63
N TRP A 539 5.27 17.31 -19.54
CA TRP A 539 4.73 17.08 -18.20
C TRP A 539 5.52 17.78 -17.10
N CYS A 540 4.86 18.09 -15.99
CA CYS A 540 5.47 18.58 -14.76
C CYS A 540 5.10 17.70 -13.56
N ALA A 541 6.10 17.14 -12.89
CA ALA A 541 5.90 16.21 -11.78
C ALA A 541 5.77 16.92 -10.43
N CYS A 542 4.79 16.50 -9.64
CA CYS A 542 4.56 17.01 -8.29
C CYS A 542 5.43 16.29 -7.24
N ASN A 543 6.00 16.98 -6.27
CA ASN A 543 6.47 18.36 -6.25
C ASN A 543 7.94 18.34 -5.83
N TRP A 544 8.71 19.35 -6.19
CA TRP A 544 10.09 19.48 -5.75
C TRP A 544 10.16 19.78 -4.25
N ASN A 545 9.60 20.92 -3.82
CA ASN A 545 9.76 21.48 -2.47
C ASN A 545 8.72 21.06 -1.43
N ALA A 546 7.67 20.31 -1.79
CA ALA A 546 6.65 19.88 -0.82
C ALA A 546 6.00 18.53 -1.12
N PRO A 547 5.23 17.96 -0.17
CA PRO A 547 4.49 16.74 -0.41
C PRO A 547 3.52 16.86 -1.60
N PRO A 548 3.38 15.81 -2.42
CA PRO A 548 4.21 14.60 -2.45
C PRO A 548 5.63 14.91 -3.01
N ARG A 549 6.69 14.78 -2.20
CA ARG A 549 8.04 15.24 -2.61
C ARG A 549 8.70 14.29 -3.61
N LEU A 550 9.46 14.84 -4.56
CA LEU A 550 10.35 14.10 -5.46
C LEU A 550 11.68 13.70 -4.78
N VAL A 551 12.15 14.52 -3.84
CA VAL A 551 13.35 14.27 -3.03
C VAL A 551 13.07 14.46 -1.54
N ALA A 552 13.90 13.91 -0.66
CA ALA A 552 13.63 13.90 0.77
C ALA A 552 13.43 15.30 1.37
N GLU A 553 14.38 16.23 1.15
CA GLU A 553 14.31 17.58 1.72
C GLU A 553 15.18 18.57 0.93
N PRO A 554 14.64 19.19 -0.14
CA PRO A 554 15.42 20.04 -1.04
C PRO A 554 15.86 21.36 -0.40
N SER A 555 15.09 21.91 0.55
CA SER A 555 15.47 23.11 1.31
C SER A 555 16.69 22.91 2.21
N LEU A 556 16.99 21.67 2.59
CA LEU A 556 18.24 21.31 3.29
C LEU A 556 19.26 20.66 2.35
N HIS A 557 19.05 20.77 1.03
CA HIS A 557 19.86 20.15 -0.03
C HIS A 557 20.05 18.64 0.12
N ARG A 558 19.03 17.94 0.63
CA ARG A 558 18.98 16.48 0.75
C ARG A 558 18.21 15.89 -0.42
N PHE A 559 18.93 15.61 -1.49
CA PHE A 559 18.39 15.18 -2.78
C PHE A 559 18.16 13.66 -2.91
N ALA A 560 18.06 12.93 -1.80
CA ALA A 560 17.75 11.51 -1.85
C ALA A 560 16.36 11.32 -2.47
N GLU A 561 16.27 10.58 -3.57
CA GLU A 561 15.02 10.48 -4.32
C GLU A 561 13.98 9.70 -3.54
N THR A 562 12.74 10.19 -3.58
CA THR A 562 11.60 9.37 -3.16
C THR A 562 11.32 8.31 -4.22
N ARG A 563 10.42 7.37 -3.91
CA ARG A 563 9.97 6.37 -4.89
C ARG A 563 9.44 7.01 -6.17
N PHE A 564 8.68 8.09 -6.05
CA PHE A 564 8.16 8.80 -7.21
C PHE A 564 9.27 9.59 -7.90
N GLY A 565 10.16 10.24 -7.14
CA GLY A 565 11.36 10.89 -7.68
C GLY A 565 12.21 9.96 -8.56
N LEU A 566 12.39 8.70 -8.17
CA LEU A 566 13.11 7.71 -9.00
C LEU A 566 12.43 7.42 -10.34
N ILE A 567 11.09 7.44 -10.39
CA ILE A 567 10.33 7.26 -11.64
C ILE A 567 10.49 8.50 -12.52
N VAL A 568 10.33 9.68 -11.93
CA VAL A 568 10.44 10.98 -12.61
C VAL A 568 11.85 11.19 -13.17
N ARG A 569 12.89 10.96 -12.37
CA ARG A 569 14.30 11.08 -12.81
C ARG A 569 14.60 10.19 -14.01
N ARG A 570 14.05 8.96 -14.03
CA ARG A 570 14.18 8.07 -15.18
C ARG A 570 13.42 8.56 -16.41
N ALA A 571 12.23 9.13 -16.21
CA ALA A 571 11.43 9.69 -17.29
C ALA A 571 12.09 10.95 -17.89
N LEU A 572 12.74 11.79 -17.08
CA LEU A 572 13.51 12.94 -17.58
C LEU A 572 14.70 12.50 -18.44
N ALA A 573 15.40 11.43 -18.04
CA ALA A 573 16.53 10.88 -18.78
C ALA A 573 16.16 10.18 -20.10
N ALA A 574 14.87 10.01 -20.41
CA ALA A 574 14.44 9.46 -21.68
C ALA A 574 14.80 10.43 -22.82
N PRO A 575 15.27 9.95 -23.99
CA PRO A 575 15.57 10.84 -25.10
C PRO A 575 14.30 11.57 -25.59
N VAL A 576 14.47 12.79 -26.08
CA VAL A 576 13.44 13.48 -26.85
C VAL A 576 13.52 12.96 -28.29
N ARG A 577 12.39 12.54 -28.86
CA ARG A 577 12.36 12.08 -30.25
C ARG A 577 12.48 13.31 -31.15
N PRO A 578 13.43 13.34 -32.11
CA PRO A 578 13.49 14.43 -33.06
C PRO A 578 12.17 14.50 -33.85
N ALA A 579 11.70 15.70 -34.17
CA ALA A 579 10.65 15.86 -35.17
C ALA A 579 11.20 15.38 -36.51
N LEU A 580 10.88 14.15 -36.87
CA LEU A 580 11.07 13.70 -38.23
C LEU A 580 10.01 14.43 -39.06
N SER A 581 10.43 15.47 -39.77
CA SER A 581 9.60 16.07 -40.81
C SER A 581 9.23 14.94 -41.79
N PRO A 582 7.94 14.66 -42.02
CA PRO A 582 7.57 13.76 -43.09
C PRO A 582 8.11 14.36 -44.39
N TYR A 583 9.01 13.65 -45.07
CA TYR A 583 9.39 13.98 -46.44
C TYR A 583 8.11 13.89 -47.28
N TYR A 584 7.53 15.05 -47.61
CA TYR A 584 6.40 15.18 -48.54
C TYR A 584 6.90 15.41 -49.97
#